data_AF-A0AAN9VI70-F1
#
_entry.id   AF-A0AAN9VI70-F1
#
_cell.length_a   1.000
_cell.length_b   1.000
_cell.length_c   1.000
_cell.angle_alpha   90.00
_cell.angle_beta   90.00
_cell.angle_gamma   90.00
#
_symmetry.space_group_name_H-M   'P 1'
#
loop_
_entity.id
_entity.type
_entity.pdbx_description
1 polymer ?
#
loop_
_entity_poly.entity_id
_entity_poly.type
_entity_poly.pdbx_seq_one_letter_code
_entity_poly.pdbx_strand_id
1 'polypeptide(L)'
;MADMKQDLKTVEDQQNYTPSNNSDPKNMQELTQYVQTLLQGMQDNFQTMSDQIITRIDEMGNRIDDLEKNIADLMTQAGVEGPEK
;
A
#
# COMPACT_ATOMS: atom_id res chain seq x y z
N MET A 1 17.98 -21.93 17.04
CA MET A 1 17.72 -20.48 16.97
C MET A 1 18.55 -19.91 15.82
N ALA A 2 18.06 -19.99 14.59
CA ALA A 2 18.78 -19.50 13.40
C ALA A 2 17.83 -19.01 12.30
N ASP A 3 16.63 -18.55 12.64
CA ASP A 3 15.55 -18.31 11.66
C ASP A 3 14.83 -16.95 11.84
N MET A 4 15.57 -15.90 12.19
CA MET A 4 15.02 -14.53 12.26
C MET A 4 15.85 -13.49 11.49
N LYS A 5 16.65 -13.93 10.51
CA LYS A 5 17.47 -13.04 9.68
C LYS A 5 17.11 -13.08 8.18
N GLN A 6 16.08 -13.84 7.79
CA GLN A 6 15.74 -14.03 6.39
C GLN A 6 14.63 -13.10 5.88
N ASP A 7 13.78 -12.56 6.76
CA ASP A 7 12.70 -11.63 6.38
C ASP A 7 13.11 -10.18 6.15
N LEU A 8 14.37 -9.80 6.43
CA LEU A 8 14.83 -8.42 6.22
C LEU A 8 15.53 -8.19 4.88
N LYS A 9 15.82 -9.25 4.11
CA LYS A 9 16.53 -9.15 2.83
C LYS A 9 15.64 -8.85 1.61
N THR A 10 14.33 -8.81 1.76
CA THR A 10 13.41 -8.58 0.63
C THR A 10 13.13 -7.09 0.37
N VAL A 11 13.63 -6.18 1.23
CA VAL A 11 13.34 -4.73 1.12
C VAL A 11 14.46 -3.95 0.40
N GLU A 12 15.64 -4.54 0.19
CA GLU A 12 16.78 -3.81 -0.36
C GLU A 12 16.90 -3.86 -1.90
N ASP A 13 16.17 -4.74 -2.60
CA ASP A 13 16.32 -4.95 -4.05
C ASP A 13 15.21 -4.35 -4.92
N GLN A 14 14.23 -3.68 -4.34
CA GLN A 14 13.22 -2.94 -5.10
C GLN A 14 12.95 -1.64 -4.37
N GLN A 15 13.36 -0.53 -5.00
CA GLN A 15 12.69 0.78 -5.02
C GLN A 15 13.68 1.89 -5.46
N ASN A 16 14.37 1.69 -6.59
CA ASN A 16 14.83 2.85 -7.36
C ASN A 16 13.65 3.37 -8.18
N TYR A 17 12.79 4.18 -7.55
CA TYR A 17 11.63 4.80 -8.20
C TYR A 17 11.99 5.93 -9.18
N THR A 18 13.27 6.20 -9.35
CA THR A 18 13.72 7.11 -10.41
C THR A 18 13.85 6.29 -11.70
N PRO A 19 13.19 6.69 -12.81
CA PRO A 19 13.53 6.10 -14.10
C PRO A 19 15.04 6.33 -14.29
N SER A 20 15.83 5.24 -14.34
CA SER A 20 17.29 5.29 -14.53
C SER A 20 17.62 5.71 -15.96
N ASN A 21 17.22 6.92 -16.36
CA ASN A 21 17.60 7.49 -17.62
C ASN A 21 18.97 8.15 -17.41
N ASN A 22 20.03 7.34 -17.45
CA ASN A 22 21.44 7.73 -17.35
C ASN A 22 21.91 8.52 -18.59
N SER A 23 21.20 9.58 -18.94
CA SER A 23 21.54 10.46 -20.04
C SER A 23 21.36 11.89 -19.56
N ASP A 24 22.46 12.51 -19.14
CA ASP A 24 22.50 13.95 -18.91
C ASP A 24 22.02 14.67 -20.19
N PRO A 25 20.94 15.45 -20.11
CA PRO A 25 20.39 16.12 -21.28
C PRO A 25 21.41 17.12 -21.84
N LYS A 26 21.74 17.01 -23.13
CA LYS A 26 22.79 17.82 -23.78
C LYS A 26 22.25 19.13 -24.33
N ASN A 27 20.93 19.27 -24.44
CA ASN A 27 20.26 20.49 -24.89
C ASN A 27 18.90 20.71 -24.18
N MET A 28 18.32 21.89 -24.38
CA MET A 28 17.08 22.29 -23.71
C MET A 28 15.88 21.38 -24.04
N GLN A 29 15.81 20.85 -25.27
CA GLN A 29 14.71 19.96 -25.69
C GLN A 29 14.82 18.59 -25.01
N GLU A 30 16.03 18.05 -24.88
CA GLU A 30 16.29 16.81 -24.13
C GLU A 30 16.03 17.00 -22.63
N LEU A 31 16.37 18.16 -22.07
CA LEU A 31 16.09 18.47 -20.67
C LEU A 31 14.57 18.51 -20.41
N THR A 32 13.79 19.13 -21.29
CA THR A 32 12.34 19.15 -21.17
C THR A 32 11.75 17.73 -21.21
N GLN A 33 12.21 16.89 -22.15
CA GLN A 33 11.76 15.49 -22.24
C GLN A 33 12.17 14.66 -21.01
N TYR A 34 13.37 14.87 -20.49
CA TYR A 34 13.85 14.22 -19.28
C TYR A 34 12.99 14.59 -18.07
N VAL A 35 12.72 15.88 -17.85
CA VAL A 35 11.85 16.35 -16.76
C VAL A 35 10.43 15.81 -16.92
N GLN A 36 9.89 15.79 -18.15
CA GLN A 36 8.57 15.22 -18.41
C GLN A 36 8.51 13.73 -18.06
N THR A 37 9.52 12.95 -18.45
CA THR A 37 9.62 11.52 -18.13
C THR A 37 9.75 11.29 -16.62
N LEU A 38 10.54 12.13 -15.94
CA LEU A 38 10.71 12.04 -14.49
C LEU A 38 9.41 12.34 -13.74
N LEU A 39 8.68 13.39 -14.14
CA LEU A 39 7.40 13.75 -13.55
C LEU A 39 6.34 12.68 -13.82
N GLN A 40 6.31 12.11 -15.02
CA GLN A 40 5.41 11.00 -15.34
C GLN A 40 5.71 9.79 -14.45
N GLY A 41 6.98 9.39 -14.33
CA GLY A 41 7.37 8.29 -13.45
C GLY A 41 7.01 8.54 -11.99
N MET A 42 7.17 9.78 -11.50
CA MET A 42 6.75 10.16 -10.15
C MET A 42 5.23 10.04 -9.97
N GLN A 43 4.44 10.45 -10.97
CA GLN A 43 2.99 10.32 -10.95
C GLN A 43 2.55 8.87 -10.95
N ASP A 44 3.12 8.03 -11.83
CA ASP A 44 2.79 6.61 -11.93
C ASP A 44 3.12 5.87 -10.62
N ASN A 45 4.25 6.21 -9.98
CA ASN A 45 4.64 5.67 -8.69
C ASN A 45 3.68 6.09 -7.57
N PHE A 46 3.31 7.37 -7.53
CA PHE A 46 2.35 7.87 -6.55
C PHE A 46 0.97 7.23 -6.73
N GLN A 47 0.53 7.04 -7.97
CA GLN A 47 -0.72 6.36 -8.28
C GLN A 47 -0.68 4.90 -7.81
N THR A 48 0.40 4.18 -8.14
CA THR A 48 0.57 2.78 -7.73
C THR A 48 0.56 2.64 -6.19
N MET A 49 1.28 3.52 -5.48
CA MET A 49 1.24 3.53 -4.01
C MET A 49 -0.16 3.85 -3.48
N SER A 50 -0.85 4.81 -4.10
CA SER A 50 -2.21 5.18 -3.71
C SER A 50 -3.19 4.01 -3.89
N ASP A 51 -3.10 3.29 -5.01
CA ASP A 51 -3.93 2.12 -5.30
C ASP A 51 -3.68 0.98 -4.29
N GLN A 52 -2.43 0.77 -3.89
CA GLN A 52 -2.09 -0.19 -2.83
C GLN A 52 -2.68 0.19 -1.47
N ILE A 53 -2.66 1.49 -1.12
CA ILE A 53 -3.26 1.99 0.12
C ILE A 53 -4.76 1.76 0.11
N ILE A 54 -5.44 2.09 -0.99
CA ILE A 54 -6.89 1.87 -1.15
C ILE A 54 -7.23 0.39 -0.99
N THR A 55 -6.49 -0.49 -1.67
CA THR A 55 -6.69 -1.95 -1.56
C THR A 55 -6.59 -2.42 -0.10
N ARG A 56 -5.59 -1.95 0.64
CA ARG A 56 -5.44 -2.30 2.07
C ARG A 56 -6.57 -1.74 2.94
N ILE A 57 -7.09 -0.56 2.61
CA ILE A 57 -8.24 0.02 3.31
C ILE A 57 -9.48 -0.83 3.08
N ASP A 58 -9.74 -1.26 1.85
CA ASP A 58 -10.86 -2.13 1.51
C ASP A 58 -10.76 -3.48 2.23
N GLU A 59 -9.57 -4.07 2.28
CA GLU A 59 -9.30 -5.29 3.06
C GLU A 59 -9.56 -5.08 4.56
N MET A 60 -9.13 -3.95 5.12
CA MET A 60 -9.41 -3.61 6.52
C MET A 60 -10.91 -3.41 6.77
N GLY A 61 -11.63 -2.79 5.84
CA GLY A 61 -13.09 -2.64 5.89
C GLY A 61 -13.80 -3.99 6.01
N ASN A 62 -13.50 -4.93 5.11
CA ASN A 62 -14.07 -6.27 5.15
C ASN A 62 -13.76 -7.00 6.48
N ARG A 63 -12.54 -6.85 6.99
CA ARG A 63 -12.15 -7.44 8.29
C ARG A 63 -12.90 -6.81 9.47
N ILE A 64 -13.21 -5.52 9.41
CA ILE A 64 -14.04 -4.84 10.41
C ILE A 64 -15.46 -5.40 10.36
N ASP A 65 -16.06 -5.51 9.17
CA ASP A 65 -17.40 -6.08 9.00
C ASP A 65 -17.49 -7.51 9.57
N ASP A 66 -16.48 -8.34 9.29
CA ASP A 66 -16.37 -9.68 9.86
C ASP A 66 -16.27 -9.65 11.39
N LEU A 67 -15.46 -8.74 11.96
CA LEU A 67 -15.34 -8.59 13.40
C LEU A 67 -16.66 -8.14 14.05
N GLU A 68 -17.36 -7.18 13.44
CA GLU A 68 -18.67 -6.71 13.91
C GLU A 68 -19.69 -7.86 13.93
N LYS A 69 -19.72 -8.68 12.89
CA LYS A 69 -20.57 -9.88 12.84
C LYS A 69 -20.21 -10.89 13.94
N ASN A 70 -18.93 -11.21 14.10
CA ASN A 70 -18.49 -12.16 15.13
C ASN A 70 -18.82 -11.65 16.55
N ILE A 71 -18.73 -10.34 16.79
CA ILE A 71 -19.11 -9.72 18.06
C ILE A 71 -20.63 -9.83 18.27
N ALA A 72 -21.44 -9.51 17.26
CA ALA A 72 -22.90 -9.64 17.34
C ALA A 72 -23.33 -11.08 17.68
N ASP A 73 -22.76 -12.06 16.96
CA ASP A 73 -23.02 -13.49 17.21
C ASP A 73 -22.62 -13.88 18.64
N LEU A 74 -21.48 -13.40 19.13
CA LEU A 74 -21.01 -13.65 20.49
C LEU A 74 -21.93 -13.00 21.55
N MET A 75 -22.41 -11.78 21.31
CA MET A 75 -23.34 -11.08 22.20
C MET A 75 -24.69 -11.81 22.28
N THR A 76 -25.21 -12.29 21.16
CA THR A 76 -26.41 -13.14 21.13
C THR A 76 -26.16 -14.46 21.86
N GLN A 77 -25.04 -15.15 21.60
CA GLN A 77 -24.73 -16.44 22.23
C GLN A 77 -24.52 -16.33 23.74
N ALA A 78 -23.88 -15.27 24.21
CA ALA A 78 -23.65 -15.03 25.63
C ALA A 78 -24.92 -14.53 26.36
N GLY A 79 -26.05 -14.37 25.66
CA GLY A 79 -27.31 -13.90 26.24
C GLY A 79 -27.20 -12.50 26.82
N VAL A 80 -26.27 -11.69 26.30
CA VAL A 80 -26.04 -10.30 26.74
C VAL A 80 -27.03 -9.32 26.10
N GLU A 81 -28.01 -9.83 25.36
CA GLU A 81 -29.28 -9.15 25.08
C GLU A 81 -29.94 -8.84 26.43
N GLY A 82 -29.54 -7.72 27.03
CA GLY A 82 -30.18 -7.20 28.22
C GLY A 82 -31.67 -7.07 27.96
N PRO A 83 -32.53 -7.35 28.95
CA PRO A 83 -33.97 -7.20 28.78
C PRO A 83 -34.24 -5.80 28.23
N GLU A 84 -34.86 -5.73 27.05
CA GLU A 84 -35.38 -4.49 26.50
C GLU A 84 -36.17 -3.79 27.62
N LYS A 85 -35.71 -2.61 28.02
CA LYS A 85 -36.42 -1.74 28.97
C LYS A 85 -37.25 -0.73 28.20
#